data_AF-A0A9D0VDB7-F1
#
_entry.id   AF-A0A9D0VDB7-F1
#
_cell.length_a   1.000
_cell.length_b   1.000
_cell.length_c   1.000
_cell.angle_alpha   90.00
_cell.angle_beta   90.00
_cell.angle_gamma   90.00
#
_symmetry.space_group_name_H-M   'P 1'
#
loop_
_entity.id
_entity.type
_entity.pdbx_description
1 polymer ?
#
loop_
_entity_poly.entity_id
_entity_poly.type
_entity_poly.pdbx_seq_one_letter_code
_entity_poly.pdbx_strand_id
1 'polypeptide(L)'
;MSDVLADAEALIDQVQVPDEIRRASLEHLSGWLRLPRYAAYRPQIEALIEAGRGEELVDAFRQVLPFGTGGRRGRVGVGPNRLNPHTVATSVQGHVRWLRQRFGGGAVRVVLAYDVRRFDDVGGLYDAARPSPIHGLSSRDLAELAARIYAAGGIEAHILARGGGWLSTPELSFTIRALGAQGGLNVSASHNPPDDNGVKVYEERGAQLVPPDDEALLNLVAEVVEVDLIDWDEAVTQGRIQFLEPTIRRAYLDTVAGVAGAAG
;
A
#
# COMPACT_ATOMS: atom_id res chain seq x y z
N MET A 1 -28.68 3.17 22.07
CA MET A 1 -27.56 2.86 21.16
C MET A 1 -26.35 2.75 22.04
N SER A 2 -25.64 1.62 22.06
CA SER A 2 -24.43 1.53 22.86
C SER A 2 -23.41 2.56 22.35
N ASP A 3 -22.62 3.09 23.27
CA ASP A 3 -21.47 3.89 22.87
C ASP A 3 -20.40 2.90 22.40
N VAL A 4 -20.29 2.73 21.08
CA VAL A 4 -19.34 1.82 20.42
C VAL A 4 -17.92 2.02 20.96
N LEU A 5 -17.54 3.26 21.33
CA LEU A 5 -16.23 3.52 21.90
C LEU A 5 -16.13 3.00 23.34
N ALA A 6 -17.17 3.16 24.16
CA ALA A 6 -17.19 2.61 25.51
C ALA A 6 -17.15 1.08 25.51
N ASP A 7 -17.85 0.43 24.57
CA ASP A 7 -17.79 -1.02 24.39
C ASP A 7 -16.37 -1.48 24.01
N ALA A 8 -15.71 -0.73 23.11
CA ALA A 8 -14.34 -1.01 22.72
C ALA A 8 -13.32 -0.78 23.87
N GLU A 9 -13.50 0.29 24.65
CA GLU A 9 -12.71 0.58 25.84
C GLU A 9 -12.79 -0.58 26.84
N ALA A 10 -14.00 -1.05 27.14
CA ALA A 10 -14.22 -2.17 28.04
C ALA A 10 -13.56 -3.48 27.56
N LEU A 11 -13.49 -3.72 26.25
CA LEU A 11 -12.80 -4.89 25.68
C LEU A 11 -11.28 -4.74 25.75
N ILE A 12 -10.75 -3.58 25.36
CA ILE A 12 -9.31 -3.31 25.40
C ILE A 12 -8.79 -3.37 26.84
N ASP A 13 -9.56 -2.88 27.82
CA ASP A 13 -9.24 -2.93 29.25
C ASP A 13 -9.05 -4.34 29.81
N GLN A 14 -9.69 -5.34 29.20
CA GLN A 14 -9.51 -6.75 29.58
C GLN A 14 -8.20 -7.36 29.04
N VAL A 15 -7.61 -6.76 27.99
CA VAL A 15 -6.36 -7.24 27.39
C VAL A 15 -5.17 -6.83 28.25
N GLN A 16 -4.32 -7.80 28.59
CA GLN A 16 -3.11 -7.59 29.38
C GLN A 16 -1.98 -7.01 28.52
N VAL A 17 -1.90 -5.69 28.46
CA VAL A 17 -0.83 -4.93 27.79
C VAL A 17 -0.39 -3.73 28.64
N PRO A 18 0.84 -3.20 28.43
CA PRO A 18 1.28 -1.97 29.08
C PRO A 18 0.32 -0.79 28.83
N ASP A 19 0.20 0.10 29.80
CA ASP A 19 -0.72 1.26 29.72
C ASP A 19 -0.45 2.18 28.52
N GLU A 20 0.81 2.28 28.09
CA GLU A 20 1.19 3.02 26.88
C GLU A 20 0.54 2.40 25.63
N ILE A 21 0.61 1.09 25.47
CA ILE A 21 0.02 0.35 24.36
C ILE A 21 -1.50 0.45 24.39
N ARG A 22 -2.09 0.36 25.59
CA ARG A 22 -3.53 0.54 25.80
C ARG A 22 -4.00 1.91 25.32
N ARG A 23 -3.32 2.97 25.79
CA ARG A 23 -3.64 4.36 25.43
C ARG A 23 -3.51 4.62 23.93
N ALA A 24 -2.41 4.17 23.33
CA ALA A 24 -2.20 4.30 21.89
C ALA A 24 -3.27 3.56 21.07
N SER A 25 -3.67 2.36 21.52
CA SER A 25 -4.74 1.59 20.88
C SER A 25 -6.07 2.35 20.88
N LEU A 26 -6.47 2.91 22.03
CA LEU A 26 -7.70 3.67 22.16
C LEU A 26 -7.68 4.97 21.37
N GLU A 27 -6.55 5.68 21.35
CA GLU A 27 -6.38 6.90 20.57
C GLU A 27 -6.58 6.64 19.07
N HIS A 28 -5.87 5.66 18.52
CA HIS A 28 -6.01 5.29 17.12
C HIS A 28 -7.41 4.76 16.80
N LEU A 29 -7.97 3.90 17.65
CA LEU A 29 -9.30 3.33 17.44
C LEU A 29 -10.38 4.42 17.41
N SER A 30 -10.34 5.34 18.37
CA SER A 30 -11.22 6.52 18.42
C SER A 30 -11.14 7.33 17.11
N GLY A 31 -9.93 7.56 16.60
CA GLY A 31 -9.73 8.22 15.30
C GLY A 31 -10.39 7.46 14.15
N TRP A 32 -10.20 6.15 14.07
CA TRP A 32 -10.77 5.28 13.02
C TRP A 32 -12.29 5.13 13.09
N LEU A 33 -12.89 5.28 14.26
CA LEU A 33 -14.35 5.28 14.42
C LEU A 33 -15.00 6.64 14.06
N ARG A 34 -14.26 7.75 14.18
CA ARG A 34 -14.84 9.10 14.12
C ARG A 34 -14.50 9.87 12.84
N LEU A 35 -13.30 9.69 12.29
CA LEU A 35 -12.84 10.53 11.18
C LEU A 35 -13.45 10.07 9.85
N PRO A 36 -13.98 11.00 9.01
CA PRO A 36 -14.66 10.65 7.77
C PRO A 36 -13.85 9.77 6.81
N ARG A 37 -12.52 9.98 6.73
CA ARG A 37 -11.62 9.18 5.89
C ARG A 37 -11.57 7.69 6.24
N TYR A 38 -12.02 7.29 7.43
CA TYR A 38 -12.06 5.89 7.87
C TYR A 38 -13.47 5.30 7.86
N ALA A 39 -14.49 6.04 7.43
CA ALA A 39 -15.89 5.62 7.50
C ALA A 39 -16.15 4.26 6.85
N ALA A 40 -15.45 3.95 5.75
CA ALA A 40 -15.58 2.65 5.05
C ALA A 40 -15.09 1.43 5.88
N TYR A 41 -14.22 1.64 6.87
CA TYR A 41 -13.69 0.58 7.73
C TYR A 41 -14.51 0.36 8.99
N ARG A 42 -15.27 1.38 9.41
CA ARG A 42 -16.04 1.38 10.66
C ARG A 42 -16.95 0.15 10.83
N PRO A 43 -17.68 -0.34 9.83
CA PRO A 43 -18.56 -1.50 10.01
C PRO A 43 -17.83 -2.77 10.48
N GLN A 44 -16.59 -2.98 10.01
CA GLN A 44 -15.77 -4.11 10.43
C GLN A 44 -15.17 -3.91 11.82
N ILE A 45 -14.83 -2.67 12.19
CA ILE A 45 -14.36 -2.37 13.54
C ILE A 45 -15.49 -2.63 14.55
N GLU A 46 -16.71 -2.20 14.24
CA GLU A 46 -17.91 -2.50 15.03
C GLU A 46 -18.16 -4.01 15.13
N ALA A 47 -17.93 -4.78 14.06
CA ALA A 47 -18.07 -6.23 14.09
C ALA A 47 -17.07 -6.89 15.06
N LEU A 48 -15.82 -6.43 15.07
CA LEU A 48 -14.80 -6.92 16.01
C LEU A 48 -15.17 -6.61 17.46
N ILE A 49 -15.73 -5.43 17.72
CA ILE A 49 -16.22 -5.02 19.04
C ILE A 49 -17.39 -5.92 19.45
N GLU A 50 -18.40 -6.08 18.61
CA GLU A 50 -19.57 -6.93 18.88
C GLU A 50 -19.19 -8.41 19.09
N ALA A 51 -18.14 -8.88 18.42
CA ALA A 51 -17.61 -10.23 18.58
C ALA A 51 -16.65 -10.39 19.78
N GLY A 52 -16.41 -9.34 20.56
CA GLY A 52 -15.54 -9.37 21.74
C GLY A 52 -14.05 -9.58 21.43
N ARG A 53 -13.58 -9.14 20.26
CA ARG A 53 -12.21 -9.37 19.75
C ARG A 53 -11.20 -8.34 20.27
N GLY A 54 -11.09 -8.25 21.59
CA GLY A 54 -10.23 -7.27 22.27
C GLY A 54 -8.75 -7.38 21.89
N GLU A 55 -8.20 -8.59 21.80
CA GLU A 55 -6.79 -8.81 21.43
C GLU A 55 -6.49 -8.34 20.01
N GLU A 56 -7.40 -8.62 19.08
CA GLU A 56 -7.28 -8.22 17.68
C GLU A 56 -7.42 -6.72 17.50
N LEU A 57 -8.29 -6.07 18.29
CA LEU A 57 -8.38 -4.61 18.35
C LEU A 57 -7.05 -4.01 18.87
N VAL A 58 -6.49 -4.53 19.96
CA VAL A 58 -5.18 -4.05 20.45
C VAL A 58 -4.10 -4.25 19.38
N ASP A 59 -4.01 -5.41 18.76
CA ASP A 59 -2.99 -5.66 17.74
C ASP A 59 -3.15 -4.76 16.50
N ALA A 60 -4.39 -4.49 16.07
CA ALA A 60 -4.68 -3.64 14.90
C ALA A 60 -4.45 -2.14 15.16
N PHE A 61 -4.63 -1.68 16.40
CA PHE A 61 -4.65 -0.26 16.74
C PHE A 61 -3.50 0.21 17.62
N ARG A 62 -2.65 -0.68 18.18
CA ARG A 62 -1.53 -0.26 19.05
C ARG A 62 -0.48 0.64 18.42
N GLN A 63 -0.32 0.61 17.10
CA GLN A 63 0.70 1.38 16.40
C GLN A 63 0.30 1.65 14.95
N VAL A 64 1.03 2.53 14.29
CA VAL A 64 1.00 2.66 12.83
C VAL A 64 1.96 1.65 12.22
N LEU A 65 1.52 0.91 11.19
CA LEU A 65 2.33 -0.12 10.53
C LEU A 65 3.68 0.48 10.10
N PRO A 66 4.84 0.01 10.58
CA PRO A 66 6.10 0.70 10.31
C PRO A 66 6.43 0.77 8.81
N PHE A 67 6.97 1.91 8.38
CA PHE A 67 7.63 2.06 7.08
C PHE A 67 9.12 1.77 7.28
N GLY A 68 9.65 0.70 6.67
CA GLY A 68 11.07 0.37 6.70
C GLY A 68 11.81 0.95 5.49
N THR A 69 13.09 0.57 5.34
CA THR A 69 14.07 1.08 4.35
C THR A 69 13.58 1.13 2.89
N GLY A 70 12.52 0.39 2.55
CA GLY A 70 11.96 0.45 1.20
C GLY A 70 10.46 0.23 1.12
N GLY A 71 9.70 0.37 2.22
CA GLY A 71 8.26 0.15 2.19
C GLY A 71 7.63 -0.42 3.47
N ARG A 72 6.34 -0.81 3.37
CA ARG A 72 5.53 -1.38 4.47
C ARG A 72 5.06 -2.79 4.12
N ARG A 73 5.02 -3.68 5.09
CA ARG A 73 4.46 -5.04 4.93
C ARG A 73 3.73 -5.43 6.20
N GLY A 74 2.61 -6.12 6.07
CA GLY A 74 1.87 -6.64 7.20
C GLY A 74 0.58 -7.32 6.78
N ARG A 75 -0.15 -7.80 7.78
CA ARG A 75 -1.49 -8.39 7.60
C ARG A 75 -2.42 -7.38 6.96
N VAL A 76 -3.19 -7.80 5.97
CA VAL A 76 -4.28 -7.00 5.44
C VAL A 76 -5.39 -6.89 6.49
N GLY A 77 -5.97 -5.70 6.66
CA GLY A 77 -6.96 -5.52 7.72
C GLY A 77 -7.40 -4.10 8.02
N VAL A 78 -8.31 -3.97 8.99
CA VAL A 78 -8.72 -2.66 9.53
C VAL A 78 -7.72 -2.15 10.57
N GLY A 79 -7.56 -0.83 10.63
CA GLY A 79 -6.69 -0.18 11.60
C GLY A 79 -5.32 0.22 11.06
N PRO A 80 -4.58 1.04 11.82
CA PRO A 80 -3.32 1.62 11.39
C PRO A 80 -2.16 0.61 11.36
N ASN A 81 -2.22 -0.49 12.12
CA ASN A 81 -1.21 -1.56 12.12
C ASN A 81 -1.54 -2.68 11.11
N ARG A 82 -2.19 -2.33 10.00
CA ARG A 82 -2.57 -3.25 8.92
C ARG A 82 -2.21 -2.66 7.58
N LEU A 83 -1.98 -3.52 6.60
CA LEU A 83 -2.01 -3.08 5.22
C LEU A 83 -3.46 -2.95 4.75
N ASN A 84 -3.79 -1.82 4.15
CA ASN A 84 -5.11 -1.53 3.61
C ASN A 84 -5.02 -0.37 2.62
N PRO A 85 -6.10 -0.04 1.90
CA PRO A 85 -6.08 1.06 0.96
C PRO A 85 -5.59 2.38 1.57
N HIS A 86 -5.94 2.68 2.82
CA HIS A 86 -5.51 3.93 3.47
C HIS A 86 -3.99 3.96 3.75
N THR A 87 -3.44 2.91 4.36
CA THR A 87 -2.00 2.85 4.67
C THR A 87 -1.13 2.79 3.42
N VAL A 88 -1.63 2.18 2.34
CA VAL A 88 -0.99 2.25 1.02
C VAL A 88 -1.08 3.65 0.45
N ALA A 89 -2.25 4.28 0.51
CA ALA A 89 -2.46 5.61 -0.04
C ALA A 89 -1.54 6.66 0.58
N THR A 90 -1.38 6.66 1.91
CA THR A 90 -0.47 7.59 2.60
C THR A 90 0.99 7.31 2.28
N SER A 91 1.37 6.05 2.12
CA SER A 91 2.72 5.65 1.68
C SER A 91 3.03 6.18 0.28
N VAL A 92 2.07 6.05 -0.65
CA VAL A 92 2.22 6.51 -2.03
C VAL A 92 2.24 8.03 -2.11
N GLN A 93 1.39 8.73 -1.36
CA GLN A 93 1.41 10.20 -1.31
C GLN A 93 2.76 10.73 -0.77
N GLY A 94 3.34 10.06 0.24
CA GLY A 94 4.69 10.40 0.72
C GLY A 94 5.74 10.21 -0.38
N HIS A 95 5.64 9.13 -1.17
CA HIS A 95 6.54 8.91 -2.30
C HIS A 95 6.33 9.92 -3.44
N VAL A 96 5.09 10.36 -3.71
CA VAL A 96 4.80 11.47 -4.63
C VAL A 96 5.54 12.73 -4.18
N ARG A 97 5.44 13.10 -2.90
CA ARG A 97 6.15 14.26 -2.34
C ARG A 97 7.67 14.11 -2.50
N TRP A 98 8.21 12.94 -2.20
CA TRP A 98 9.63 12.65 -2.32
C TRP A 98 10.14 12.78 -3.76
N LEU A 99 9.45 12.16 -4.73
CA LEU A 99 9.79 12.26 -6.15
C LEU A 99 9.74 13.71 -6.65
N ARG A 100 8.74 14.47 -6.21
CA ARG A 100 8.62 15.90 -6.56
C ARG A 100 9.70 16.76 -5.96
N GLN A 101 10.13 16.48 -4.74
CA GLN A 101 11.25 17.18 -4.13
C GLN A 101 12.57 16.84 -4.83
N ARG A 102 12.79 15.56 -5.19
CA ARG A 102 14.03 15.09 -5.82
C ARG A 102 14.19 15.54 -7.27
N PHE A 103 13.11 15.49 -8.07
CA PHE A 103 13.17 15.71 -9.52
C PHE A 103 12.47 17.02 -9.97
N GLY A 104 11.88 17.77 -9.04
CA GLY A 104 11.29 19.07 -9.30
C GLY A 104 10.12 19.04 -10.29
N GLY A 105 10.04 20.10 -11.11
CA GLY A 105 9.00 20.27 -12.13
C GLY A 105 9.23 19.48 -13.43
N GLY A 106 10.25 18.62 -13.50
CA GLY A 106 10.47 17.75 -14.65
C GLY A 106 9.33 16.75 -14.85
N ALA A 107 9.29 16.14 -16.03
CA ALA A 107 8.45 14.97 -16.26
C ALA A 107 8.94 13.83 -15.36
N VAL A 108 8.09 13.38 -14.44
CA VAL A 108 8.38 12.28 -13.52
C VAL A 108 7.51 11.10 -13.92
N ARG A 109 8.15 9.94 -14.10
CA ARG A 109 7.49 8.66 -14.38
C ARG A 109 7.75 7.67 -13.28
N VAL A 110 6.76 6.81 -13.02
CA VAL A 110 6.90 5.65 -12.12
C VAL A 110 6.38 4.39 -12.77
N VAL A 111 7.01 3.26 -12.45
CA VAL A 111 6.54 1.94 -12.88
C VAL A 111 5.90 1.21 -11.71
N LEU A 112 4.70 0.67 -11.93
CA LEU A 112 3.93 -0.05 -10.92
C LEU A 112 3.92 -1.54 -11.23
N ALA A 113 4.43 -2.31 -10.28
CA ALA A 113 4.39 -3.76 -10.27
C ALA A 113 3.47 -4.25 -9.15
N TYR A 114 2.92 -5.43 -9.35
CA TYR A 114 2.13 -6.14 -8.35
C TYR A 114 2.25 -7.64 -8.56
N ASP A 115 2.19 -8.40 -7.46
CA ASP A 115 2.06 -9.84 -7.49
C ASP A 115 0.59 -10.29 -7.57
N VAL A 116 0.33 -11.58 -7.41
CA VAL A 116 -0.99 -12.21 -7.60
C VAL A 116 -1.81 -12.29 -6.31
N ARG A 117 -1.37 -11.67 -5.21
CA ARG A 117 -2.03 -11.80 -3.91
C ARG A 117 -3.43 -11.18 -3.94
N ARG A 118 -4.33 -11.85 -3.22
CA ARG A 118 -5.67 -11.38 -2.90
C ARG A 118 -5.96 -11.71 -1.44
N PHE A 119 -6.53 -10.77 -0.72
CA PHE A 119 -6.97 -10.98 0.65
C PHE A 119 -8.27 -11.78 0.66
N ASP A 120 -8.23 -12.97 1.24
CA ASP A 120 -9.35 -13.91 1.30
C ASP A 120 -9.87 -14.12 2.74
N ASP A 121 -9.26 -13.45 3.73
CA ASP A 121 -9.56 -13.59 5.15
C ASP A 121 -9.59 -15.06 5.59
N VAL A 122 -8.49 -15.78 5.35
CA VAL A 122 -8.31 -17.19 5.68
C VAL A 122 -8.53 -17.44 7.18
N GLY A 123 -8.24 -16.45 8.02
CA GLY A 123 -8.47 -16.49 9.46
C GLY A 123 -9.93 -16.31 9.89
N GLY A 124 -10.83 -15.92 8.98
CA GLY A 124 -12.24 -15.67 9.28
C GLY A 124 -12.45 -14.59 10.34
N LEU A 125 -11.61 -13.56 10.34
CA LEU A 125 -11.65 -12.50 11.36
C LEU A 125 -12.73 -11.46 11.05
N TYR A 126 -13.03 -11.21 9.77
CA TYR A 126 -13.92 -10.16 9.33
C TYR A 126 -15.31 -10.67 8.98
N ASP A 127 -16.31 -9.82 9.19
CA ASP A 127 -17.69 -10.14 8.90
C ASP A 127 -17.97 -9.98 7.39
N ALA A 128 -18.13 -11.10 6.70
CA ALA A 128 -18.39 -11.13 5.25
C ALA A 128 -19.71 -10.43 4.85
N ALA A 129 -20.67 -10.27 5.77
CA ALA A 129 -21.93 -9.59 5.51
C ALA A 129 -21.82 -8.06 5.62
N ARG A 130 -20.76 -7.54 6.26
CA ARG A 130 -20.56 -6.09 6.41
C ARG A 130 -19.64 -5.52 5.33
N PRO A 131 -19.94 -4.32 4.83
CA PRO A 131 -19.11 -3.68 3.81
C PRO A 131 -17.71 -3.40 4.36
N SER A 132 -16.72 -3.53 3.49
CA SER A 132 -15.33 -3.27 3.84
C SER A 132 -14.47 -3.01 2.61
N PRO A 133 -13.53 -2.06 2.65
CA PRO A 133 -12.58 -1.84 1.56
C PRO A 133 -11.45 -2.88 1.51
N ILE A 134 -11.35 -3.79 2.49
CA ILE A 134 -10.34 -4.85 2.48
C ILE A 134 -10.85 -6.16 1.87
N HIS A 135 -12.17 -6.36 1.75
CA HIS A 135 -12.74 -7.61 1.25
C HIS A 135 -12.31 -7.89 -0.19
N GLY A 136 -11.64 -9.02 -0.41
CA GLY A 136 -11.16 -9.42 -1.73
C GLY A 136 -10.07 -8.51 -2.30
N LEU A 137 -9.43 -7.68 -1.48
CA LEU A 137 -8.44 -6.70 -1.90
C LEU A 137 -7.22 -7.38 -2.52
N SER A 138 -6.95 -7.10 -3.79
CA SER A 138 -5.80 -7.65 -4.49
C SER A 138 -4.61 -6.68 -4.53
N SER A 139 -3.40 -7.21 -4.75
CA SER A 139 -2.21 -6.39 -5.03
C SER A 139 -2.42 -5.47 -6.24
N ARG A 140 -3.24 -5.90 -7.20
CA ARG A 140 -3.63 -5.09 -8.35
C ARG A 140 -4.47 -3.89 -7.94
N ASP A 141 -5.49 -4.07 -7.10
CA ASP A 141 -6.37 -2.97 -6.67
C ASP A 141 -5.56 -1.89 -5.93
N LEU A 142 -4.59 -2.30 -5.12
CA LEU A 142 -3.65 -1.41 -4.46
C LEU A 142 -2.70 -0.70 -5.44
N ALA A 143 -2.26 -1.37 -6.50
CA ALA A 143 -1.45 -0.74 -7.55
C ALA A 143 -2.25 0.26 -8.39
N GLU A 144 -3.52 -0.03 -8.70
CA GLU A 144 -4.41 0.89 -9.41
C GLU A 144 -4.75 2.11 -8.54
N LEU A 145 -4.95 1.92 -7.23
CA LEU A 145 -5.04 3.02 -6.26
C LEU A 145 -3.78 3.89 -6.28
N ALA A 146 -2.60 3.26 -6.24
CA ALA A 146 -1.34 3.98 -6.29
C ALA A 146 -1.19 4.79 -7.60
N ALA A 147 -1.57 4.23 -8.74
CA ALA A 147 -1.52 4.90 -10.04
C ALA A 147 -2.32 6.21 -10.03
N ARG A 148 -3.51 6.20 -9.43
CA ARG A 148 -4.35 7.39 -9.29
C ARG A 148 -3.71 8.44 -8.39
N ILE A 149 -3.03 8.03 -7.33
CA ILE A 149 -2.35 8.98 -6.42
C ILE A 149 -1.14 9.62 -7.12
N TYR A 150 -0.32 8.82 -7.83
CA TYR A 150 0.76 9.38 -8.64
C TYR A 150 0.25 10.35 -9.70
N ALA A 151 -0.80 9.96 -10.44
CA ALA A 151 -1.41 10.80 -11.47
C ALA A 151 -2.01 12.11 -10.91
N ALA A 152 -2.60 12.07 -9.72
CA ALA A 152 -3.07 13.27 -9.02
C ALA A 152 -1.90 14.21 -8.67
N GLY A 153 -0.76 13.65 -8.25
CA GLY A 153 0.51 14.36 -8.07
C GLY A 153 1.20 14.78 -9.37
N GLY A 154 0.57 14.60 -10.53
CA GLY A 154 1.07 14.90 -11.87
C GLY A 154 2.19 13.97 -12.37
N ILE A 155 2.39 12.83 -11.72
CA ILE A 155 3.40 11.83 -12.06
C ILE A 155 2.77 10.81 -13.01
N GLU A 156 3.47 10.51 -14.12
CA GLU A 156 3.03 9.54 -15.11
C GLU A 156 3.26 8.11 -14.56
N ALA A 157 2.17 7.36 -14.35
CA ALA A 157 2.20 6.01 -13.81
C ALA A 157 2.06 4.96 -14.92
N HIS A 158 3.07 4.10 -15.06
CA HIS A 158 3.06 2.98 -15.99
C HIS A 158 2.68 1.68 -15.27
N ILE A 159 1.63 1.00 -15.73
CA ILE A 159 1.08 -0.20 -15.11
C ILE A 159 0.65 -1.22 -16.17
N LEU A 160 0.63 -2.52 -15.84
CA LEU A 160 0.06 -3.53 -16.76
C LEU A 160 -1.47 -3.39 -16.88
N ALA A 161 -1.97 -3.45 -18.12
CA ALA A 161 -3.40 -3.50 -18.42
C ALA A 161 -4.11 -4.69 -17.75
N ARG A 162 -5.44 -4.59 -17.60
CA ARG A 162 -6.27 -5.74 -17.17
C ARG A 162 -6.10 -6.88 -18.18
N GLY A 163 -5.81 -8.08 -17.68
CA GLY A 163 -5.45 -9.25 -18.51
C GLY A 163 -3.96 -9.38 -18.87
N GLY A 164 -3.11 -8.39 -18.56
CA GLY A 164 -1.66 -8.41 -18.83
C GLY A 164 -0.81 -9.23 -17.86
N GLY A 165 -1.43 -9.97 -16.93
CA GLY A 165 -0.75 -10.76 -15.90
C GLY A 165 -0.22 -9.92 -14.74
N TRP A 166 0.98 -10.28 -14.26
CA TRP A 166 1.70 -9.61 -13.17
C TRP A 166 3.09 -9.17 -13.66
N LEU A 167 3.76 -8.33 -12.88
CA LEU A 167 5.12 -7.87 -13.16
C LEU A 167 6.03 -8.30 -12.00
N SER A 168 7.08 -9.08 -12.31
CA SER A 168 7.98 -9.57 -11.26
C SER A 168 8.88 -8.45 -10.71
N THR A 169 9.43 -8.64 -9.51
CA THR A 169 10.39 -7.69 -8.91
C THR A 169 11.59 -7.36 -9.82
N PRO A 170 12.29 -8.34 -10.44
CA PRO A 170 13.39 -8.02 -11.36
C PRO A 170 12.91 -7.38 -12.67
N GLU A 171 11.72 -7.73 -13.16
CA GLU A 171 11.12 -7.08 -14.32
C GLU A 171 10.75 -5.62 -14.02
N LEU A 172 10.33 -5.29 -12.79
CA LEU A 172 10.16 -3.90 -12.34
C LEU A 172 11.47 -3.13 -12.44
N SER A 173 12.53 -3.67 -11.84
CA SER A 173 13.86 -3.05 -11.85
C SER A 173 14.35 -2.78 -13.27
N PHE A 174 14.17 -3.76 -14.17
CA PHE A 174 14.48 -3.60 -15.59
C PHE A 174 13.62 -2.51 -16.23
N THR A 175 12.30 -2.54 -16.02
CA THR A 175 11.35 -1.64 -16.66
C THR A 175 11.56 -0.19 -16.25
N ILE A 176 11.85 0.09 -14.98
CA ILE A 176 12.20 1.43 -14.48
C ILE A 176 13.33 2.02 -15.32
N ARG A 177 14.41 1.26 -15.48
CA ARG A 177 15.58 1.71 -16.27
C ARG A 177 15.27 1.81 -17.76
N ALA A 178 14.55 0.83 -18.32
CA ALA A 178 14.21 0.80 -19.74
C ALA A 178 13.35 2.00 -20.16
N LEU A 179 12.47 2.48 -19.28
CA LEU A 179 11.63 3.66 -19.52
C LEU A 179 12.27 4.98 -19.07
N GLY A 180 13.45 4.93 -18.44
CA GLY A 180 14.06 6.11 -17.81
C GLY A 180 13.17 6.72 -16.73
N ALA A 181 12.40 5.89 -16.02
CA ALA A 181 11.51 6.32 -14.96
C ALA A 181 12.30 6.73 -13.70
N GLN A 182 11.73 7.64 -12.92
CA GLN A 182 12.35 8.22 -11.74
C GLN A 182 12.13 7.37 -10.48
N GLY A 183 11.27 6.35 -10.58
CA GLY A 183 11.08 5.39 -9.52
C GLY A 183 10.05 4.32 -9.87
N GLY A 184 9.64 3.59 -8.85
CA GLY A 184 8.59 2.59 -8.99
C GLY A 184 7.97 2.17 -7.68
N LEU A 185 6.90 1.37 -7.79
CA LEU A 185 6.21 0.77 -6.67
C LEU A 185 6.01 -0.72 -6.96
N ASN A 186 6.28 -1.57 -5.99
CA ASN A 186 6.01 -3.00 -6.04
C ASN A 186 5.02 -3.37 -4.93
N VAL A 187 3.82 -3.78 -5.32
CA VAL A 187 2.80 -4.28 -4.38
C VAL A 187 2.99 -5.79 -4.22
N SER A 188 3.66 -6.17 -3.13
CA SER A 188 3.97 -7.57 -2.82
C SER A 188 4.48 -7.74 -1.39
N ALA A 189 4.02 -8.78 -0.69
CA ALA A 189 4.65 -9.29 0.53
C ALA A 189 5.60 -10.48 0.28
N SER A 190 6.09 -10.69 -0.94
CA SER A 190 7.06 -11.73 -1.28
C SER A 190 6.59 -13.14 -0.90
N HIS A 191 7.16 -13.77 0.14
CA HIS A 191 6.84 -15.12 0.60
C HIS A 191 6.01 -15.14 1.90
N ASN A 192 5.54 -13.98 2.37
CA ASN A 192 4.67 -13.90 3.54
C ASN A 192 3.36 -14.69 3.32
N PRO A 193 2.63 -15.02 4.40
CA PRO A 193 1.32 -15.69 4.32
C PRO A 193 0.34 -15.02 3.32
N PRO A 194 -0.67 -15.75 2.81
CA PRO A 194 -1.60 -15.24 1.79
C PRO A 194 -2.28 -13.91 2.15
N ASP A 195 -2.69 -13.75 3.40
CA ASP A 195 -3.39 -12.55 3.91
C ASP A 195 -2.44 -11.41 4.32
N ASP A 196 -1.14 -11.57 4.10
CA ASP A 196 -0.20 -10.46 4.16
C ASP A 196 -0.05 -9.83 2.79
N ASN A 197 0.13 -8.51 2.77
CA ASN A 197 0.54 -7.80 1.57
C ASN A 197 1.54 -6.69 1.94
N GLY A 198 2.05 -5.96 0.96
CA GLY A 198 2.96 -4.87 1.22
C GLY A 198 3.20 -4.01 0.00
N VAL A 199 3.82 -2.85 0.24
CA VAL A 199 4.26 -1.94 -0.81
C VAL A 199 5.74 -1.66 -0.63
N LYS A 200 6.48 -1.63 -1.74
CA LYS A 200 7.89 -1.27 -1.76
C LYS A 200 8.16 -0.22 -2.82
N VAL A 201 8.92 0.80 -2.47
CA VAL A 201 9.27 1.90 -3.36
C VAL A 201 10.67 1.70 -3.94
N TYR A 202 10.86 2.18 -5.16
CA TYR A 202 12.09 2.03 -5.93
C TYR A 202 12.54 3.38 -6.50
N GLU A 203 13.86 3.57 -6.61
CA GLU A 203 14.49 4.74 -7.22
C GLU A 203 14.82 4.51 -8.71
N GLU A 204 15.39 5.52 -9.37
CA GLU A 204 15.60 5.60 -10.82
C GLU A 204 16.53 4.52 -11.42
N ARG A 205 17.42 3.92 -10.63
CA ARG A 205 18.29 2.79 -11.03
C ARG A 205 17.59 1.44 -10.85
N GLY A 206 16.33 1.45 -10.42
CA GLY A 206 15.51 0.26 -10.24
C GLY A 206 15.86 -0.54 -8.99
N ALA A 207 16.47 0.07 -7.98
CA ALA A 207 16.70 -0.51 -6.66
C ALA A 207 15.73 0.06 -5.61
N GLN A 208 15.60 -0.60 -4.46
CA GLN A 208 14.92 -0.02 -3.31
C GLN A 208 15.76 1.12 -2.74
N LEU A 209 15.10 2.08 -2.09
CA LEU A 209 15.79 3.14 -1.37
C LEU A 209 16.66 2.57 -0.24
N VAL A 210 17.73 3.30 0.06
CA VAL A 210 18.68 3.03 1.14
C VAL A 210 19.00 4.36 1.81
N PRO A 211 19.58 4.35 3.03
CA PRO A 211 19.99 5.58 3.69
C PRO A 211 20.90 6.46 2.82
N PRO A 212 20.69 7.79 2.79
CA PRO A 212 19.73 8.56 3.61
C PRO A 212 18.34 8.77 2.98
N ASP A 213 18.08 8.27 1.77
CA ASP A 213 16.86 8.61 1.02
C ASP A 213 15.60 7.92 1.59
N ASP A 214 15.75 6.76 2.23
CA ASP A 214 14.66 6.04 2.90
C ASP A 214 14.14 6.77 4.15
N GLU A 215 15.04 7.35 4.95
CA GLU A 215 14.70 8.19 6.10
C GLU A 215 13.98 9.48 5.67
N ALA A 216 14.46 10.11 4.59
CA ALA A 216 13.80 11.28 4.02
C ALA A 216 12.36 10.97 3.58
N LEU A 217 12.16 9.83 2.90
CA LEU A 217 10.83 9.37 2.53
C LEU A 217 9.96 9.07 3.76
N LEU A 218 10.51 8.42 4.78
CA LEU A 218 9.79 8.08 6.01
C LEU A 218 9.19 9.32 6.69
N ASN A 219 9.97 10.40 6.78
CA ASN A 219 9.50 11.68 7.32
C ASN A 219 8.33 12.25 6.50
N LEU A 220 8.44 12.21 5.17
CA LEU A 220 7.38 12.70 4.28
C LEU A 220 6.09 11.88 4.40
N VAL A 221 6.19 10.56 4.57
CA VAL A 221 5.04 9.67 4.79
C VAL A 221 4.36 9.98 6.13
N ALA A 222 5.13 10.25 7.19
CA ALA A 222 4.61 10.59 8.50
C ALA A 222 3.82 11.92 8.51
N GLU A 223 4.14 12.85 7.60
CA GLU A 223 3.46 14.13 7.42
C GLU A 223 2.21 14.06 6.51
N VAL A 224 1.84 12.88 5.99
CA VAL A 224 0.65 12.74 5.15
C VAL A 224 -0.60 12.62 6.00
N VAL A 225 -1.46 13.65 5.94
CA VAL A 225 -2.81 13.63 6.53
C VAL A 225 -3.88 13.35 5.48
N GLU A 226 -3.72 13.95 4.30
CA GLU A 226 -4.67 13.87 3.18
C GLU A 226 -3.96 13.31 1.94
N VAL A 227 -4.74 12.61 1.11
CA VAL A 227 -4.25 11.96 -0.12
C VAL A 227 -5.02 12.51 -1.31
N ASP A 228 -4.30 12.89 -2.35
CA ASP A 228 -4.88 13.36 -3.59
C ASP A 228 -5.20 12.17 -4.50
N LEU A 229 -6.38 12.21 -5.11
CA LEU A 229 -6.84 11.19 -6.06
C LEU A 229 -7.44 11.86 -7.28
N ILE A 230 -7.14 11.31 -8.45
CA ILE A 230 -7.81 11.62 -9.70
C ILE A 230 -8.70 10.43 -10.09
N ASP A 231 -9.73 10.68 -10.89
CA ASP A 231 -10.51 9.60 -11.51
C ASP A 231 -9.62 8.76 -12.45
N TRP A 232 -9.91 7.45 -12.55
CA TRP A 232 -9.13 6.53 -13.37
C TRP A 232 -9.22 6.85 -14.86
N ASP A 233 -10.45 7.01 -15.38
CA ASP A 233 -10.68 7.23 -16.81
C ASP A 233 -10.17 8.61 -17.22
N GLU A 234 -10.33 9.60 -16.33
CA GLU A 234 -9.73 10.92 -16.52
C GLU A 234 -8.19 10.82 -16.61
N ALA A 235 -7.55 10.11 -15.68
CA ALA A 235 -6.09 9.98 -15.66
C ALA A 235 -5.54 9.23 -16.88
N VAL A 236 -6.24 8.21 -17.37
CA VAL A 236 -5.90 7.52 -18.62
C VAL A 236 -6.06 8.45 -19.81
N THR A 237 -7.17 9.18 -19.90
CA THR A 237 -7.45 10.13 -20.99
C THR A 237 -6.40 11.25 -21.04
N GLN A 238 -5.94 11.72 -19.88
CA GLN A 238 -4.87 12.71 -19.76
C GLN A 238 -3.46 12.14 -20.00
N GLY A 239 -3.32 10.84 -20.26
CA GLY A 239 -2.02 10.18 -20.44
C GLY A 239 -1.17 10.09 -19.17
N ARG A 240 -1.78 10.31 -17.99
CA ARG A 240 -1.11 10.23 -16.68
C ARG A 240 -1.06 8.80 -16.15
N ILE A 241 -1.99 7.94 -16.55
CA ILE A 241 -1.89 6.49 -16.38
C ILE A 241 -1.69 5.88 -17.76
N GLN A 242 -0.60 5.15 -17.93
CA GLN A 242 -0.23 4.51 -19.19
C GLN A 242 -0.05 3.00 -19.01
N PHE A 243 -0.45 2.25 -20.03
CA PHE A 243 -0.29 0.81 -20.01
C PHE A 243 1.08 0.40 -20.54
N LEU A 244 1.73 -0.52 -19.82
CA LEU A 244 2.98 -1.12 -20.27
C LEU A 244 2.74 -1.99 -21.51
N GLU A 245 3.50 -1.70 -22.56
CA GLU A 245 3.45 -2.48 -23.80
C GLU A 245 4.03 -3.90 -23.60
N PRO A 246 3.45 -4.93 -24.22
CA PRO A 246 3.97 -6.31 -24.13
C PRO A 246 5.42 -6.48 -24.58
N THR A 247 5.94 -5.54 -25.38
CA THR A 247 7.34 -5.52 -25.85
C THR A 247 8.34 -5.33 -24.71
N ILE A 248 7.97 -4.65 -23.63
CA ILE A 248 8.85 -4.44 -22.47
C ILE A 248 9.22 -5.77 -21.80
N ARG A 249 8.23 -6.66 -21.62
CA ARG A 249 8.49 -7.99 -21.05
C ARG A 249 9.40 -8.82 -21.94
N ARG A 250 9.21 -8.72 -23.25
CA ARG A 250 10.07 -9.40 -24.23
C ARG A 250 11.51 -8.90 -24.13
N ALA A 251 11.71 -7.59 -24.08
CA ALA A 251 13.02 -6.99 -23.90
C ALA A 251 13.70 -7.44 -22.59
N TYR A 252 12.93 -7.57 -21.50
CA TYR A 252 13.42 -8.13 -20.24
C TYR A 252 13.90 -9.58 -20.41
N LEU A 253 13.06 -10.45 -21.01
CA LEU A 253 13.40 -11.86 -21.23
C LEU A 253 14.61 -12.03 -22.16
N ASP A 254 14.68 -11.27 -23.25
CA ASP A 254 15.81 -11.28 -24.19
C ASP A 254 17.11 -10.85 -23.49
N THR A 255 17.05 -9.84 -22.62
CA THR A 255 18.19 -9.39 -21.81
C THR A 255 18.67 -10.50 -20.87
N VAL A 256 17.75 -11.16 -20.16
CA VAL A 256 18.09 -12.25 -19.24
C VAL A 256 18.68 -13.45 -19.99
N ALA A 257 18.10 -13.82 -21.14
CA ALA A 257 18.60 -14.90 -21.97
C ALA A 257 20.00 -14.60 -22.53
N GLY A 258 20.26 -13.35 -22.93
CA GLY A 258 21.58 -12.91 -23.40
C GLY A 258 22.67 -12.99 -22.33
N VAL A 259 22.33 -12.71 -21.06
CA VAL A 259 23.27 -12.89 -19.94
C VAL A 259 23.61 -14.36 -19.72
N ALA A 260 22.64 -15.27 -19.85
CA ALA A 260 22.87 -16.71 -19.69
C ALA A 260 23.73 -17.29 -20.83
N GLY A 261 23.58 -16.79 -22.06
CA GLY A 261 24.34 -17.25 -23.23
C GLY A 261 25.79 -16.75 -23.30
N ALA A 262 26.13 -15.66 -22.62
CA ALA A 262 27.50 -15.11 -22.58
C ALA A 262 28.40 -15.78 -21.52
N ALA A 263 27.86 -16.68 -20.71
CA ALA A 263 28.55 -17.36 -19.61
C ALA A 263 28.97 -18.81 -19.92
N GLY A 264 28.80 -19.28 -21.16
CA GLY A 264 29.25 -20.59 -21.65
C GLY A 264 30.23 -20.46 -22.80
#